data_AF-A0A1G0WX86-F1
#
_entry.id   AF-A0A1G0WX86-F1
#
_cell.length_a   1.000
_cell.length_b   1.000
_cell.length_c   1.000
_cell.angle_alpha   90.00
_cell.angle_beta   90.00
_cell.angle_gamma   90.00
#
_symmetry.space_group_name_H-M   'P 1'
#
loop_
_entity.id
_entity.type
_entity.pdbx_description
1 polymer ?
#
loop_
_entity_poly.entity_id
_entity_poly.type
_entity_poly.pdbx_seq_one_letter_code
_entity_poly.pdbx_strand_id
1 'polypeptide(L)' 'MAKVVKKVKKKTHVDANGIAHIKATFNNVVVTITDIYGNTIAWSSAGKNGFKGS' A
#
# COMPACT_ATOMS: atom_id res chain seq x y z
N MET A 1 14.36 20.28 16.48
CA MET A 1 13.84 18.91 16.26
C MET A 1 12.48 19.01 15.60
N ALA A 2 12.38 18.74 14.29
CA ALA A 2 11.13 18.91 13.55
C ALA A 2 10.10 17.86 13.99
N LYS A 3 8.96 18.32 14.52
CA LYS A 3 7.85 17.48 14.94
C LYS A 3 7.26 16.81 13.70
N VAL A 4 7.50 15.50 13.53
CA VAL A 4 6.93 14.72 12.42
C VAL A 4 5.41 14.70 12.60
N VAL A 5 4.73 15.58 11.87
CA VAL A 5 3.27 15.60 11.81
C VAL A 5 2.85 14.32 11.09
N LYS A 6 2.37 13.33 11.85
CA LYS A 6 1.75 12.12 11.28
C LYS A 6 0.57 12.59 10.41
N LYS A 7 0.72 12.52 9.09
CA LYS A 7 -0.39 12.69 8.14
C LYS A 7 -1.46 11.66 8.51
N VAL A 8 -2.53 12.12 9.14
CA VAL A 8 -3.71 11.31 9.41
C VAL A 8 -4.29 10.97 8.04
N LYS A 9 -4.17 9.71 7.63
CA LYS A 9 -4.82 9.24 6.40
C LYS A 9 -6.32 9.42 6.62
N LYS A 10 -6.95 10.25 5.78
CA LYS A 10 -8.41 10.33 5.74
C LYS A 10 -8.95 8.90 5.62
N LYS A 11 -9.86 8.53 6.52
CA LYS A 11 -10.63 7.29 6.39
C LYS A 11 -11.56 7.49 5.20
N THR A 12 -11.09 7.12 4.02
CA THR A 12 -11.97 6.97 2.87
C THR A 12 -12.90 5.81 3.20
N HIS A 13 -14.21 6.04 3.07
CA HIS A 13 -15.19 4.96 3.13
C HIS A 13 -14.90 4.05 1.94
N VAL A 14 -14.40 2.86 2.22
CA VAL A 14 -14.06 1.86 1.21
C VAL A 14 -15.07 0.75 1.31
N ASP A 15 -15.48 0.23 0.15
CA ASP A 15 -16.41 -0.88 0.09
C ASP A 15 -15.81 -2.12 0.77
N ALA A 16 -16.67 -3.01 1.26
CA ALA A 16 -16.21 -4.21 1.98
C ALA A 16 -15.53 -5.21 1.04
N ASN A 17 -15.87 -5.16 -0.25
CA ASN A 17 -15.30 -6.00 -1.28
C ASN A 17 -14.30 -5.20 -2.13
N GLY A 18 -13.16 -5.81 -2.43
CA GLY A 18 -12.11 -5.20 -3.23
C GLY A 18 -11.20 -6.25 -3.87
N ILE A 19 -10.21 -5.78 -4.63
CA ILE A 19 -9.29 -6.64 -5.36
C ILE A 19 -7.88 -6.41 -4.82
N ALA A 20 -7.16 -7.51 -4.55
CA ALA A 20 -5.76 -7.47 -4.18
C ALA A 20 -4.89 -7.76 -5.40
N HIS A 21 -4.11 -6.76 -5.83
CA HIS A 21 -3.12 -6.91 -6.89
C HIS A 21 -1.74 -7.15 -6.29
N ILE A 22 -1.17 -8.31 -6.59
CA ILE A 22 0.16 -8.70 -6.12
C ILE A 22 1.10 -8.74 -7.32
N LYS A 23 2.08 -7.83 -7.35
CA LYS A 23 3.16 -7.83 -8.34
C LYS A 23 4.43 -8.32 -7.67
N ALA A 24 4.73 -9.59 -7.87
CA ALA A 24 5.98 -10.22 -7.42
C ALA A 24 6.97 -10.26 -8.59
N THR A 25 8.07 -9.52 -8.46
CA THR A 25 9.23 -9.63 -9.35
C THR A 25 10.40 -10.20 -8.56
N PHE A 26 11.48 -10.57 -9.24
CA PHE A 26 12.68 -11.13 -8.60
C PHE A 26 13.27 -10.25 -7.50
N ASN A 27 13.10 -8.93 -7.60
CA ASN A 27 13.76 -7.97 -6.71
C ASN A 27 12.81 -7.32 -5.71
N ASN A 28 11.48 -7.47 -5.88
CA ASN A 28 10.53 -6.85 -4.97
C ASN A 28 9.13 -7.46 -5.12
N VAL A 29 8.38 -7.44 -4.02
CA VAL A 29 6.96 -7.73 -4.02
C VAL A 29 6.21 -6.46 -3.65
N VAL A 30 5.27 -6.07 -4.51
CA VAL A 30 4.37 -4.93 -4.28
C VAL A 30 2.95 -5.45 -4.18
N VAL A 31 2.27 -5.12 -3.09
CA VAL A 31 0.87 -5.46 -2.84
C VAL A 31 0.05 -4.18 -2.87
N THR A 32 -0.94 -4.15 -3.74
CA THR A 32 -1.86 -3.01 -3.90
C THR A 32 -3.28 -3.49 -3.71
N ILE A 33 -4.00 -2.87 -2.79
CA ILE A 33 -5.41 -3.13 -2.54
C ILE A 33 -6.19 -2.05 -3.26
N THR A 34 -7.09 -2.47 -4.14
CA THR A 34 -7.97 -1.62 -4.92
C THR A 34 -9.42 -1.93 -4.61
N ASP A 35 -10.27 -0.96 -4.90
CA ASP A 35 -11.72 -1.16 -5.01
C ASP A 35 -12.06 -1.96 -6.28
N ILE A 36 -13.29 -2.45 -6.41
CA ILE A 36 -13.80 -3.13 -7.61
C ILE A 36 -13.69 -2.29 -8.88
N TYR A 37 -13.65 -0.96 -8.73
CA TYR A 37 -13.47 0.01 -9.81
C TYR A 37 -11.99 0.25 -10.18
N GLY A 38 -11.04 -0.40 -9.50
CA GLY A 38 -9.60 -0.22 -9.71
C GLY A 38 -8.99 0.98 -8.96
N ASN A 39 -9.76 1.66 -8.10
CA ASN A 39 -9.27 2.77 -7.30
C ASN A 39 -8.32 2.26 -6.20
N THR A 40 -7.09 2.79 -6.14
CA THR A 40 -6.11 2.36 -5.15
C THR A 40 -6.45 2.89 -3.75
N ILE A 41 -6.71 1.97 -2.83
CA ILE A 41 -7.00 2.30 -1.42
C ILE A 41 -5.69 2.36 -0.64
N ALA A 42 -4.88 1.32 -0.77
CA ALA A 42 -3.64 1.17 -0.03
C ALA A 42 -2.64 0.34 -0.81
N TRP A 43 -1.36 0.61 -0.58
CA TRP A 43 -0.28 -0.18 -1.13
C TRP A 43 0.89 -0.28 -0.15
N SER A 44 1.56 -1.43 -0.19
CA SER A 44 2.84 -1.63 0.45
C SER A 44 3.75 -2.48 -0.42
N SER A 45 5.04 -2.45 -0.12
CA SER A 45 6.02 -3.29 -0.79
C SER A 45 7.00 -3.85 0.24
N ALA A 46 7.71 -4.92 -0.11
CA ALA A 46 8.78 -5.46 0.74
C ALA A 46 9.79 -4.36 1.11
N GLY A 47 10.20 -3.54 0.13
CA GLY A 47 11.04 -2.36 0.33
C GLY A 47 10.53 -1.38 1.40
N LYS A 48 9.24 -1.06 1.37
CA LYS A 48 8.60 -0.14 2.33
C LYS A 48 8.46 -0.71 3.73
N ASN A 49 8.38 -2.03 3.84
CA ASN A 49 8.33 -2.76 5.11
C ASN A 49 9.73 -2.94 5.75
N GLY A 50 10.78 -2.36 5.17
CA GLY A 50 12.13 -2.36 5.75
C GLY A 50 13.05 -3.43 5.18
N PHE A 51 12.59 -4.26 4.25
CA PHE A 51 13.46 -5.17 3.51
C PHE A 51 14.26 -4.36 2.48
N LYS A 52 15.56 -4.17 2.73
CA LYS A 52 16.49 -3.46 1.85
C LYS A 52 17.57 -4.43 1.38
N GLY A 53 17.86 -4.44 0.09
CA GLY A 53 18.83 -5.36 -0.53
C GLY A 53 18.15 -6.48 -1.32
N SER A 54 18.95 -7.44 -1.78
CA SER A 54 18.52 -8.76 -2.25
C SER A 54 18.65 -9.76 -1.10
#